data_AF-A0AAP4D6F2-F1
#
_entry.id   AF-A0AAP4D6F2-F1
#
_cell.length_a   1.000
_cell.length_b   1.000
_cell.length_c   1.000
_cell.angle_alpha   90.00
_cell.angle_beta   90.00
_cell.angle_gamma   90.00
#
_symmetry.space_group_name_H-M   'P 1'
#
loop_
_entity.id
_entity.type
_entity.pdbx_description
1 polymer ?
#
loop_
_entity_poly.entity_id
_entity_poly.type
_entity_poly.pdbx_seq_one_letter_code
_entity_poly.pdbx_strand_id
1 'polypeptide(L)'
;MKAWRVRDTWLPQEQDREQIRVICKPCGGKGAIKNECRCRGRGEVLDKEKTDLQGVPVYSQCKRCAGRGYPRLKEAEIYAALGIPKSTWSRTYKLFFDRLVEHCHMEESSAERSLCKVTH
;
A
#
# COMPACT_ATOMS: atom_id res chain seq x y z
N MET A 1 61.14 -38.77 -5.93
CA MET A 1 59.92 -39.21 -5.26
C MET A 1 59.29 -37.99 -4.59
N LYS A 2 58.27 -37.37 -5.18
CA LYS A 2 57.65 -36.14 -4.64
C LYS A 2 56.37 -36.51 -3.91
N ALA A 3 56.41 -36.37 -2.59
CA ALA A 3 55.27 -36.53 -1.70
C ALA A 3 54.20 -35.49 -2.06
N TRP A 4 53.02 -35.95 -2.46
CA TRP A 4 51.86 -35.08 -2.63
C TRP A 4 51.17 -34.90 -1.28
N ARG A 5 51.33 -33.69 -0.75
CA ARG A 5 50.70 -33.15 0.44
C ARG A 5 49.17 -33.22 0.28
N VAL A 6 48.50 -34.00 1.13
CA VAL A 6 47.03 -33.99 1.24
C VAL A 6 46.58 -32.55 1.49
N ARG A 7 45.70 -32.06 0.63
CA ARG A 7 45.16 -30.71 0.70
C ARG A 7 43.95 -30.80 1.64
N ASP A 8 44.14 -30.41 2.89
CA ASP A 8 43.07 -30.30 3.89
C ASP A 8 41.92 -29.48 3.30
N THR A 9 40.87 -30.19 2.90
CA THR A 9 39.67 -29.57 2.31
C THR A 9 38.78 -29.21 3.49
N TRP A 10 38.85 -27.96 3.92
CA TRP A 10 37.87 -27.39 4.83
C TRP A 10 36.51 -27.39 4.12
N LEU A 11 35.67 -28.40 4.38
CA LEU A 11 34.25 -28.33 4.03
C LEU A 11 33.60 -27.27 4.94
N PRO A 12 32.98 -26.22 4.39
CA PRO A 12 32.15 -25.33 5.19
C PRO A 12 31.02 -26.16 5.80
N GLN A 13 30.92 -26.18 7.13
CA GLN A 13 29.81 -26.85 7.79
C GLN A 13 28.51 -26.13 7.44
N GLU A 14 27.55 -26.86 6.87
CA GLU A 14 26.20 -26.36 6.67
C GLU A 14 25.56 -26.15 8.05
N GLN A 15 25.43 -24.88 8.44
CA GLN A 15 24.71 -24.49 9.64
C GLN A 15 23.22 -24.75 9.41
N ASP A 16 22.72 -25.82 10.00
CA ASP A 16 21.29 -26.10 10.03
C ASP A 16 20.60 -25.00 10.84
N ARG A 17 19.82 -24.15 10.16
CA ARG A 17 19.13 -23.02 10.80
C ARG A 17 17.81 -23.52 11.34
N GLU A 18 17.61 -23.38 12.65
CA GLU A 18 16.34 -23.67 13.29
C GLU A 18 15.19 -22.90 12.59
N GLN A 19 14.18 -23.62 12.16
CA GLN A 19 13.00 -23.07 11.47
C GLN A 19 12.03 -22.48 12.50
N ILE A 20 12.26 -21.23 12.90
CA ILE A 20 11.40 -20.53 13.85
C ILE A 20 10.22 -19.88 13.11
N ARG A 21 9.00 -20.05 13.62
CA ARG A 21 7.82 -19.32 13.11
C ARG A 21 7.91 -17.86 13.52
N VAL A 22 8.15 -16.97 12.56
CA VAL A 22 8.18 -15.52 12.78
C VAL A 22 6.91 -14.87 12.28
N ILE A 23 6.41 -13.88 13.03
CA ILE A 23 5.30 -13.06 12.57
C ILE A 23 5.78 -12.22 11.38
N CYS A 24 5.06 -12.32 10.25
CA CYS A 24 5.31 -11.50 9.09
C CYS A 24 5.18 -10.01 9.46
N LYS A 25 6.29 -9.27 9.49
CA LYS A 25 6.31 -7.85 9.87
C LYS A 25 5.37 -6.98 9.00
N PRO A 26 5.28 -7.16 7.68
CA PRO A 26 4.37 -6.40 6.82
C PRO A 26 2.88 -6.56 7.15
N CYS A 27 2.40 -7.79 7.37
CA CYS A 27 0.97 -8.05 7.63
C CYS A 27 0.64 -8.23 9.13
N GLY A 28 1.64 -8.28 10.00
CA GLY A 28 1.48 -8.53 11.43
C GLY A 28 0.80 -9.87 11.74
N GLY A 29 0.95 -10.87 10.86
CA GLY A 29 0.29 -12.18 10.99
C GLY A 29 -1.15 -12.24 10.48
N LYS A 30 -1.68 -11.17 9.87
CA LYS A 30 -3.08 -11.10 9.39
C LYS A 30 -3.32 -11.78 8.04
N GLY A 31 -2.28 -12.21 7.35
CA GLY A 31 -2.38 -12.82 6.01
C GLY A 31 -2.70 -11.84 4.87
N ALA A 32 -3.15 -10.62 5.16
CA ALA A 32 -3.42 -9.57 4.17
C ALA A 32 -2.78 -8.23 4.55
N ILE A 33 -2.39 -7.46 3.54
CA ILE A 33 -1.94 -6.07 3.70
C ILE A 33 -3.14 -5.18 3.40
N LYS A 34 -3.39 -4.22 4.29
CA LYS A 34 -4.45 -3.25 4.09
C LYS A 34 -4.05 -2.23 3.01
N ASN A 35 -4.98 -1.90 2.12
CA ASN A 35 -4.81 -0.82 1.15
C ASN A 35 -5.24 0.55 1.70
N GLU A 36 -5.03 0.80 3.00
CA GLU A 36 -5.35 2.06 3.64
C GLU A 36 -4.13 2.98 3.66
N CYS A 37 -4.34 4.29 3.49
CA CYS A 37 -3.31 5.28 3.73
C CYS A 37 -2.88 5.23 5.20
N ARG A 38 -1.68 5.72 5.51
CA ARG A 38 -1.16 5.82 6.87
C ARG A 38 -2.01 6.69 7.81
N CYS A 39 -2.94 7.49 7.28
CA CYS A 39 -3.99 8.14 8.06
C CYS A 39 -5.11 7.19 8.53
N ARG A 40 -4.97 5.87 8.30
CA ARG A 40 -5.94 4.81 8.61
C ARG A 40 -7.27 4.98 7.87
N GLY A 41 -7.21 5.35 6.59
CA GLY A 41 -8.42 5.53 5.78
C GLY A 41 -9.15 6.86 5.97
N ARG A 42 -8.86 7.65 7.01
CA ARG A 42 -9.66 8.84 7.34
C ARG A 42 -9.59 9.99 6.34
N GLY A 43 -8.59 10.02 5.45
CA GLY A 43 -8.40 11.15 4.53
C GLY A 43 -7.90 12.44 5.20
N GLU A 44 -7.95 12.56 6.53
CA GLU A 44 -7.55 13.72 7.32
C GLU A 44 -6.51 13.40 8.41
N VAL A 45 -5.80 14.44 8.86
CA VAL A 45 -4.77 14.39 9.91
C VAL A 45 -4.92 15.62 10.81
N LEU A 46 -4.75 15.42 12.12
CA LEU A 46 -4.77 16.51 13.10
C LEU A 46 -3.70 17.56 12.77
N ASP A 47 -4.15 18.80 12.61
CA ASP A 47 -3.29 19.98 12.45
C ASP A 47 -2.94 20.49 13.83
N LYS A 48 -1.74 20.13 14.31
CA LYS A 48 -1.28 20.48 15.67
C LYS A 48 -1.23 21.99 15.88
N GLU A 49 -0.70 22.73 14.90
CA GLU A 49 -0.54 24.17 15.01
C GLU A 49 -1.89 24.87 15.17
N LYS A 50 -2.88 24.52 14.33
CA LYS A 50 -4.23 25.09 14.45
C LYS A 50 -4.98 24.61 15.68
N THR A 51 -4.78 23.34 16.06
CA THR A 51 -5.37 22.78 17.27
C THR A 51 -4.90 23.52 18.52
N ASP A 52 -3.60 23.81 18.60
CA ASP A 52 -3.01 24.53 19.73
C ASP A 52 -3.49 25.99 19.78
N LEU A 53 -3.69 26.63 18.62
CA LEU A 53 -4.20 28.01 18.53
C LEU A 53 -5.68 28.13 18.91
N GLN A 54 -6.52 27.18 18.52
CA GLN A 54 -7.96 27.23 18.76
C GLN A 54 -8.40 26.50 20.04
N GLY A 55 -7.53 25.68 20.64
CA GLY A 55 -7.83 24.85 21.80
C GLY A 55 -8.80 23.68 21.51
N VAL A 56 -9.16 23.48 20.24
CA VAL A 56 -10.04 22.40 19.78
C VAL A 56 -9.37 21.61 18.65
N PRO A 57 -9.63 20.29 18.50
CA PRO A 57 -9.03 19.49 17.45
C PRO A 57 -9.40 20.00 16.05
N VAL A 58 -8.42 20.54 15.34
CA VAL A 58 -8.57 20.97 13.94
C VAL A 58 -7.98 19.89 13.04
N TYR A 59 -8.79 19.39 12.11
CA TYR A 59 -8.34 18.42 11.13
C TYR A 59 -7.99 19.11 9.81
N SER A 60 -6.90 18.65 9.21
CA SER A 60 -6.45 19.07 7.88
C SER A 60 -6.44 17.88 6.93
N GLN A 61 -6.55 18.15 5.64
CA GLN A 61 -6.48 17.09 4.63
C GLN A 61 -5.12 16.36 4.68
N CYS A 62 -5.15 15.03 4.63
CA CYS A 62 -3.94 14.22 4.67
C CYS A 62 -3.08 14.46 3.41
N LYS A 63 -1.89 15.06 3.60
CA LYS A 63 -0.94 15.36 2.51
C LYS A 63 -0.50 14.14 1.67
N ARG A 64 -0.60 12.91 2.22
CA ARG A 64 -0.18 11.68 1.52
C ARG A 64 -1.22 11.14 0.54
N CYS A 65 -2.48 11.10 0.97
CA CYS A 65 -3.58 10.58 0.14
C CYS A 65 -4.43 11.69 -0.49
N ALA A 66 -4.13 12.96 -0.19
CA ALA A 66 -4.90 14.12 -0.63
C ALA A 66 -6.40 13.93 -0.39
N GLY A 67 -6.77 13.53 0.83
CA GLY A 67 -8.17 13.34 1.24
C GLY A 67 -8.79 11.99 0.91
N ARG A 68 -8.20 11.17 0.02
CA ARG A 68 -8.85 9.91 -0.42
C ARG A 68 -8.88 8.77 0.61
N GLY A 69 -7.98 8.79 1.60
CA GLY A 69 -7.88 7.70 2.58
C GLY A 69 -7.12 6.44 2.11
N TYR A 70 -6.85 6.28 0.81
CA TYR A 70 -6.05 5.18 0.24
C TYR A 70 -4.95 5.69 -0.71
N PRO A 71 -3.87 4.92 -0.93
CA PRO A 71 -2.83 5.30 -1.88
C PRO A 71 -3.33 5.28 -3.32
N ARG A 72 -2.81 6.17 -4.17
CA ARG A 72 -3.13 6.16 -5.61
C ARG A 72 -2.42 4.99 -6.26
N LEU A 73 -3.19 4.11 -6.91
CA LEU A 73 -2.65 3.02 -7.72
C LEU A 73 -1.83 3.61 -8.87
N LYS A 74 -0.58 3.18 -9.02
CA LYS A 74 0.26 3.57 -10.16
C LYS A 74 -0.08 2.67 -11.34
N GLU A 75 -0.14 3.23 -12.55
CA GLU A 75 -0.34 2.46 -13.78
C GLU A 75 0.65 1.29 -13.89
N ALA A 76 1.90 1.50 -13.45
CA ALA A 76 2.94 0.48 -13.40
C ALA A 76 2.58 -0.75 -12.58
N GLU A 77 1.93 -0.56 -11.44
CA GLU A 77 1.50 -1.66 -10.58
C GLU A 77 0.34 -2.41 -11.22
N ILE A 78 -0.54 -1.71 -11.94
CA ILE A 78 -1.73 -2.29 -12.57
C ILE A 78 -1.34 -3.18 -13.75
N TYR A 79 -0.60 -2.66 -14.74
CA TYR A 79 -0.25 -3.48 -15.91
C TYR A 79 0.72 -4.61 -15.56
N ALA A 80 1.57 -4.43 -14.55
CA ALA A 80 2.42 -5.52 -14.04
C ALA A 80 1.58 -6.63 -13.38
N ALA A 81 0.59 -6.26 -12.57
CA ALA A 81 -0.31 -7.24 -11.95
C ALA A 81 -1.19 -7.98 -12.97
N LEU A 82 -1.58 -7.32 -14.07
CA LEU A 82 -2.35 -7.92 -15.16
C LEU A 82 -1.49 -8.71 -16.16
N GLY A 83 -0.16 -8.62 -16.08
CA GLY A 83 0.76 -9.28 -17.01
C GLY A 83 0.70 -8.71 -18.44
N ILE A 84 0.27 -7.46 -18.61
CA ILE A 84 0.15 -6.81 -19.92
C ILE A 84 1.27 -5.79 -20.14
N PRO A 85 1.76 -5.62 -21.37
CA PRO A 85 2.79 -4.62 -21.65
C PRO A 85 2.21 -3.20 -21.53
N LYS A 86 3.05 -2.25 -21.09
CA LYS A 86 2.70 -0.83 -20.95
C LYS A 86 2.04 -0.24 -22.21
N SER A 87 2.51 -0.66 -23.39
CA SER A 87 1.99 -0.18 -24.68
C SER A 87 0.53 -0.57 -24.92
N THR A 88 0.12 -1.79 -24.53
CA THR A 88 -1.25 -2.29 -24.64
C THR A 88 -2.14 -1.66 -23.57
N TRP A 89 -1.63 -1.51 -22.34
CA TRP A 89 -2.31 -0.78 -21.28
C TRP A 89 -2.73 0.62 -21.74
N SER A 90 -1.77 1.41 -22.23
CA SER A 90 -2.04 2.80 -22.62
C SER A 90 -3.00 2.92 -23.81
N ARG A 91 -2.96 1.99 -24.78
CA ARG A 91 -3.79 2.06 -25.99
C ARG A 91 -5.21 1.51 -25.82
N THR A 92 -5.37 0.47 -25.01
CA THR A 92 -6.63 -0.31 -25.00
C THR A 92 -7.34 -0.23 -23.65
N TYR A 93 -6.61 -0.33 -22.54
CA TYR A 93 -7.22 -0.54 -21.22
C TYR A 93 -7.32 0.72 -20.37
N LYS A 94 -6.42 1.69 -20.57
CA LYS A 94 -6.33 2.90 -19.75
C LYS A 94 -7.65 3.66 -19.67
N LEU A 95 -8.30 3.90 -20.82
CA LEU A 95 -9.56 4.63 -20.86
C LEU A 95 -10.69 3.90 -20.12
N PHE A 96 -10.75 2.57 -20.24
CA PHE A 96 -11.73 1.76 -19.53
C PHE A 96 -11.49 1.80 -18.01
N PHE A 97 -10.23 1.65 -17.60
CA PHE A 97 -9.85 1.75 -16.19
C PHE A 97 -10.18 3.13 -15.60
N ASP A 98 -9.84 4.21 -16.30
CA ASP A 98 -10.10 5.58 -15.83
C ASP A 98 -11.61 5.82 -15.64
N ARG A 99 -12.48 5.27 -16.50
CA ARG A 99 -13.95 5.30 -16.34
C ARG A 99 -14.44 4.51 -15.12
N LEU A 100 -13.83 3.36 -14.83
CA LEU A 100 -14.18 2.59 -13.62
C LEU A 100 -13.84 3.37 -12.35
N VAL A 101 -12.67 4.01 -12.32
CA VAL A 101 -12.24 4.85 -11.20
C VAL A 101 -13.19 6.04 -11.02
N GLU A 102 -13.58 6.70 -12.12
CA GLU A 102 -14.54 7.80 -12.10
C GLU A 102 -15.91 7.34 -11.55
N HIS A 103 -16.39 6.18 -11.99
CA HIS A 103 -17.65 5.63 -11.48
C HIS A 103 -17.59 5.36 -9.97
N CYS A 104 -16.50 4.79 -9.45
CA CYS A 104 -16.32 4.63 -8.01
C CYS A 104 -16.43 5.97 -7.24
N HIS A 105 -15.83 7.05 -7.76
CA HIS A 105 -15.92 8.37 -7.13
C HIS A 105 -17.33 8.98 -7.21
N MET A 106 -18.06 8.69 -8.28
CA MET A 106 -19.45 9.11 -8.44
C MET A 106 -20.35 8.45 -7.38
N GLU A 107 -20.18 7.14 -7.19
CA GLU A 107 -20.91 6.37 -6.18
C GLU A 107 -20.54 6.79 -4.76
N GLU A 108 -19.25 7.00 -4.47
CA GLU A 108 -18.77 7.53 -3.20
C GLU A 108 -19.44 8.88 -2.88
N SER A 109 -19.48 9.80 -3.86
CA SER A 109 -20.14 11.10 -3.71
C SER A 109 -21.66 10.97 -3.54
N SER A 110 -22.28 9.96 -4.14
CA SER A 110 -23.71 9.69 -4.01
C SER A 110 -24.07 9.15 -2.63
N ALA A 111 -23.24 8.24 -2.11
CA ALA A 111 -23.35 7.73 -0.75
C ALA A 111 -23.19 8.84 0.29
N GLU A 112 -22.18 9.71 0.12
CA GLU A 112 -21.97 10.87 0.99
C GLU A 112 -23.19 11.80 1.02
N ARG A 113 -23.74 12.14 -0.16
CA ARG A 113 -24.97 12.95 -0.24
C ARG A 113 -26.16 12.30 0.48
N SER A 114 -26.24 10.97 0.45
CA SER A 114 -27.31 10.22 1.12
C SER A 114 -27.14 10.23 2.64
N LEU A 115 -25.91 10.08 3.13
CA LEU A 115 -25.59 10.19 4.56
C LEU A 115 -25.90 11.58 5.10
N CYS A 116 -25.47 12.64 4.40
CA CYS A 116 -25.72 14.02 4.80
C CYS A 116 -27.20 14.37 4.94
N LYS A 117 -28.10 13.70 4.19
CA LYS A 117 -29.55 13.89 4.32
C LYS A 117 -30.12 13.29 5.60
N VAL A 118 -29.50 12.24 6.15
CA VAL A 118 -30.00 11.51 7.32
C VAL A 118 -29.42 12.07 8.62
N THR A 119 -28.22 12.65 8.57
CA THR A 119 -27.54 13.22 9.74
C THR A 119 -27.91 14.67 10.05
N HIS A 120 -28.87 15.25 9.33
CA HIS A 120 -29.31 16.64 9.49
C HIS A 120 -30.65 16.76 10.22
#